data_AF-A0A9X0AQ26-F1
#
_entry.id   AF-A0A9X0AQ26-F1
#
_cell.length_a   1.000
_cell.length_b   1.000
_cell.length_c   1.000
_cell.angle_alpha   90.00
_cell.angle_beta   90.00
_cell.angle_gamma   90.00
#
_symmetry.space_group_name_H-M   'P 1'
#
loop_
_entity.id
_entity.type
_entity.pdbx_description
1 polymer ?
#
loop_
_entity_poly.entity_id
_entity_poly.type
_entity_poly.pdbx_seq_one_letter_code
_entity_poly.pdbx_strand_id
1 'polypeptide(L)'
;MDKKNAPVTNFNLSPVFPKPPSSIEVHESLFWLEKTRCLQIIIAYNKYKTQEEAAVYMAILLDRISEYGPWADKLDFLIHPRIVRCWESPNIYGQHIRQTMALVNRINRSFTVLTHVNVRLEIDYANFQQMKLAACFIALKVYWKLSYYVDGISYLNEIDAHSHLMRRLCGVYDRDCKV
;
A
#
# COMPACT_ATOMS: atom_id res chain seq x y z
N MET A 1 -39.57 -32.60 38.44
CA MET A 1 -38.37 -31.93 37.92
C MET A 1 -38.59 -31.77 36.44
N ASP A 2 -38.66 -30.54 35.92
CA ASP A 2 -38.12 -30.25 34.59
C ASP A 2 -37.95 -28.74 34.40
N LYS A 3 -36.82 -28.42 33.77
CA LYS A 3 -36.12 -27.14 33.87
C LYS A 3 -36.74 -26.06 32.99
N LYS A 4 -36.77 -24.85 33.55
CA LYS A 4 -36.97 -23.57 32.86
C LYS A 4 -36.02 -23.46 31.67
N ASN A 5 -36.56 -23.33 30.46
CA ASN A 5 -35.83 -22.76 29.33
C ASN A 5 -36.06 -21.24 29.34
N ALA A 6 -35.10 -20.51 29.91
CA ALA A 6 -35.02 -19.07 29.72
C ALA A 6 -34.58 -18.77 28.28
N PRO A 7 -35.19 -17.79 27.59
CA PRO A 7 -34.73 -17.38 26.27
C PRO A 7 -33.35 -16.71 26.39
N VAL A 8 -32.44 -17.15 25.54
CA VAL A 8 -31.08 -16.60 25.39
C VAL A 8 -31.18 -15.13 25.03
N THR A 9 -30.69 -14.27 25.91
CA THR A 9 -30.60 -12.82 25.71
C THR A 9 -29.68 -12.55 24.52
N ASN A 10 -30.23 -12.00 23.44
CA ASN A 10 -29.45 -11.47 22.33
C ASN A 10 -28.50 -10.39 22.87
N PHE A 11 -27.19 -10.67 22.83
CA PHE A 11 -26.17 -9.65 23.03
C PHE A 11 -26.27 -8.66 21.86
N ASN A 12 -26.98 -7.55 22.07
CA ASN A 12 -26.83 -6.36 21.26
C ASN A 12 -25.38 -5.88 21.44
N LEU A 13 -24.49 -6.34 20.56
CA LEU A 13 -23.18 -5.75 20.39
C LEU A 13 -23.42 -4.31 19.91
N SER A 14 -23.16 -3.34 20.79
CA SER A 14 -23.12 -1.93 20.42
C SER A 14 -22.26 -1.78 19.16
N PRO A 15 -22.66 -0.96 18.17
CA PRO A 15 -21.85 -0.74 16.99
C PRO A 15 -20.46 -0.28 17.45
N VAL A 16 -19.45 -1.11 17.18
CA VAL A 16 -18.06 -0.78 17.45
C VAL A 16 -17.70 0.33 16.49
N PHE A 17 -17.81 1.57 16.94
CA PHE A 17 -17.34 2.71 16.18
C PHE A 17 -15.83 2.53 15.95
N PRO A 18 -15.33 2.76 14.72
CA PRO A 18 -13.91 2.70 14.48
C PRO A 18 -13.21 3.70 15.42
N LYS A 19 -12.02 3.32 15.88
CA LYS A 19 -11.19 4.23 16.68
C LYS A 19 -10.83 5.44 15.82
N PRO A 20 -10.87 6.67 16.35
CA PRO A 20 -10.46 7.85 15.58
C PRO A 20 -8.98 7.74 15.19
N PRO A 21 -8.55 8.35 14.08
CA PRO A 21 -7.15 8.28 13.63
C PRO A 21 -6.13 8.70 14.69
N SER A 22 -6.50 9.66 15.54
CA SER A 22 -5.66 10.15 16.64
C SER A 22 -5.36 9.13 17.74
N SER A 23 -6.08 8.00 17.80
CA SER A 23 -5.86 6.92 18.77
C SER A 23 -5.30 5.64 18.16
N ILE A 24 -5.00 5.67 16.85
CA ILE A 24 -4.27 4.59 16.18
C ILE A 24 -2.80 4.68 16.59
N GLU A 25 -2.17 3.53 16.84
CA GLU A 25 -0.76 3.48 17.20
C GLU A 25 0.11 4.04 16.06
N VAL A 26 1.06 4.92 16.43
CA VAL A 26 1.91 5.61 15.46
C VAL A 26 2.82 4.61 14.77
N HIS A 27 2.91 4.72 13.45
CA HIS A 27 3.86 3.99 12.63
C HIS A 27 4.74 4.99 11.89
N GLU A 28 6.05 4.74 11.81
CA GLU A 28 7.05 5.66 11.22
C GLU A 28 6.82 6.04 9.75
N SER A 29 5.87 5.38 9.12
CA SER A 29 5.57 5.46 7.69
C SER A 29 4.12 5.78 7.39
N LEU A 30 3.32 6.04 8.43
CA LEU A 30 1.93 6.45 8.31
C LEU A 30 1.79 7.85 8.89
N PHE A 31 1.42 8.81 8.05
CA PHE A 31 1.22 10.20 8.47
C PHE A 31 -0.20 10.61 8.14
N TRP A 32 -1.00 10.80 9.19
CA TRP A 32 -2.39 11.21 9.05
C TRP A 32 -2.51 12.73 8.96
N LEU A 33 -3.18 13.20 7.91
CA LEU A 33 -3.46 14.61 7.66
C LEU A 33 -4.96 14.89 7.87
N GLU A 34 -5.33 15.22 9.10
CA GLU A 34 -6.72 15.43 9.54
C GLU A 34 -7.52 16.37 8.62
N LYS A 35 -6.95 17.54 8.30
CA LYS A 35 -7.63 18.59 7.52
C LYS A 35 -8.06 18.14 6.13
N THR A 36 -7.29 17.23 5.52
CA THR A 36 -7.52 16.73 4.17
C THR A 36 -8.01 15.29 4.15
N ARG A 37 -8.20 14.68 5.32
CA ARG A 37 -8.53 13.26 5.51
C ARG A 37 -7.64 12.35 4.65
N CYS A 38 -6.36 12.67 4.61
CA CYS A 38 -5.38 12.03 3.75
C CYS A 38 -4.39 11.26 4.60
N LEU A 39 -4.13 10.00 4.24
CA LEU A 39 -3.06 9.22 4.83
C LEU A 39 -1.87 9.18 3.87
N GLN A 40 -0.74 9.74 4.30
CA GLN A 40 0.52 9.61 3.57
C GLN A 40 1.25 8.36 4.04
N ILE A 41 1.78 7.60 3.08
CA ILE A 41 2.38 6.30 3.33
C ILE A 41 3.75 6.24 2.66
N ILE A 42 4.79 6.01 3.45
CA ILE A 42 6.17 5.93 2.96
C ILE A 42 6.66 4.48 3.01
N ILE A 43 7.05 3.91 1.88
CA ILE A 43 7.55 2.53 1.82
C ILE A 43 8.99 2.56 1.35
N ALA A 44 9.92 2.33 2.27
CA ALA A 44 11.35 2.45 2.01
C ALA A 44 12.05 1.09 1.98
N TYR A 45 11.92 0.36 0.87
CA TYR A 45 12.58 -0.94 0.68
C TYR A 45 14.11 -0.85 0.71
N ASN A 46 14.68 0.34 0.43
CA ASN A 46 16.10 0.61 0.48
C ASN A 46 16.69 0.67 1.91
N LYS A 47 15.86 0.80 2.96
CA LYS A 47 16.32 0.93 4.35
C LYS A 47 16.65 -0.41 5.02
N TYR A 48 16.04 -1.51 4.57
CA TYR A 48 16.17 -2.81 5.24
C TYR A 48 17.37 -3.59 4.72
N LYS A 49 18.14 -4.16 5.65
CA LYS A 49 19.34 -4.94 5.31
C LYS A 49 18.97 -6.37 4.98
N THR A 50 18.00 -6.95 5.70
CA THR A 50 17.55 -8.34 5.51
C THR A 50 16.11 -8.43 4.99
N GLN A 51 15.75 -9.60 4.46
CA GLN A 51 14.39 -9.86 3.94
C GLN A 51 13.38 -10.01 5.07
N GLU A 52 13.81 -10.53 6.22
CA GLU A 52 13.02 -10.76 7.42
C GLU A 52 12.61 -9.42 8.05
N GLU A 53 13.54 -8.46 8.16
CA GLU A 53 13.26 -7.10 8.63
C GLU A 53 12.18 -6.44 7.78
N ALA A 54 12.33 -6.49 6.45
CA ALA A 54 11.35 -5.94 5.53
C ALA A 54 9.99 -6.65 5.63
N ALA A 55 9.97 -7.96 5.87
CA ALA A 55 8.74 -8.73 6.01
C ALA A 55 7.98 -8.38 7.29
N VAL A 56 8.66 -8.33 8.43
CA VAL A 56 8.05 -7.93 9.72
C VAL A 56 7.52 -6.50 9.64
N TYR A 57 8.34 -5.59 9.12
CA TYR A 57 7.94 -4.20 8.92
C TYR A 57 6.68 -4.10 8.04
N MET A 58 6.65 -4.78 6.89
CA MET A 58 5.48 -4.75 6.01
C MET A 58 4.25 -5.39 6.67
N ALA A 59 4.41 -6.44 7.47
CA ALA A 59 3.29 -7.05 8.19
C ALA A 59 2.65 -6.06 9.19
N ILE A 60 3.46 -5.34 9.95
CA ILE A 60 2.98 -4.31 10.89
C ILE A 60 2.29 -3.18 10.12
N LEU A 61 2.90 -2.68 9.04
CA LEU A 61 2.32 -1.62 8.21
C LEU A 61 0.94 -2.03 7.66
N LEU A 62 0.79 -3.27 7.19
CA LEU A 62 -0.47 -3.80 6.65
C LEU A 62 -1.58 -3.92 7.70
N ASP A 63 -1.22 -4.18 8.95
CA ASP A 63 -2.17 -4.20 10.06
C ASP A 63 -2.66 -2.78 10.36
N ARG A 64 -1.71 -1.86 10.60
CA ARG A 64 -2.00 -0.46 10.97
C ARG A 64 -2.73 0.34 9.90
N ILE A 65 -2.39 0.16 8.64
CA ILE A 65 -3.03 0.92 7.54
C ILE A 65 -4.54 0.67 7.49
N SER A 66 -4.99 -0.52 7.88
CA SER A 66 -6.41 -0.90 7.83
C SER A 66 -7.25 -0.08 8.80
N GLU A 67 -6.67 0.36 9.91
CA GLU A 67 -7.37 1.14 10.95
C GLU A 67 -7.78 2.53 10.43
N TYR A 68 -7.09 3.06 9.42
CA TYR A 68 -7.42 4.34 8.76
C TYR A 68 -8.51 4.22 7.70
N GLY A 69 -8.88 3.00 7.30
CA GLY A 69 -9.80 2.72 6.20
C GLY A 69 -11.16 3.44 6.26
N PRO A 70 -11.82 3.51 7.43
CA PRO A 70 -13.09 4.24 7.59
C PRO A 70 -12.95 5.77 7.52
N TRP A 71 -11.74 6.31 7.59
CA TRP A 71 -11.49 7.73 7.81
C TRP A 71 -10.88 8.43 6.60
N ALA A 72 -10.01 7.73 5.87
CA ALA A 72 -9.18 8.28 4.81
C ALA A 72 -9.92 8.37 3.47
N ASP A 73 -10.16 9.61 3.01
CA ASP A 73 -10.76 9.87 1.70
C ASP A 73 -9.69 9.79 0.58
N LYS A 74 -8.41 9.91 0.95
CA LYS A 74 -7.26 9.94 0.05
C LYS A 74 -6.05 9.19 0.62
N LEU A 75 -5.31 8.50 -0.26
CA LEU A 75 -3.99 7.94 0.04
C LEU A 75 -2.91 8.58 -0.83
N ASP A 76 -1.78 8.95 -0.23
CA ASP A 76 -0.59 9.43 -0.94
C ASP A 76 0.60 8.53 -0.61
N PHE A 77 0.99 7.67 -1.56
CA PHE A 77 2.16 6.80 -1.46
C PHE A 77 3.43 7.48 -1.94
N LEU A 78 4.49 7.34 -1.16
CA LEU A 78 5.86 7.56 -1.57
C LEU A 78 6.64 6.25 -1.40
N ILE A 79 7.17 5.72 -2.49
CA ILE A 79 7.84 4.43 -2.52
C ILE A 79 9.29 4.66 -2.91
N HIS A 80 10.19 4.13 -2.09
CA HIS A 80 11.63 4.07 -2.34
C HIS A 80 12.04 2.61 -2.57
N PRO A 81 12.00 2.13 -3.82
CA PRO A 81 12.40 0.78 -4.17
C PRO A 81 13.88 0.55 -3.87
N ARG A 82 14.22 -0.64 -3.36
CA ARG A 82 15.63 -1.06 -3.27
C ARG A 82 16.21 -1.24 -4.67
N ILE A 83 17.40 -0.70 -4.89
CA ILE A 83 18.20 -1.02 -6.08
C ILE A 83 18.69 -2.45 -5.91
N VAL A 84 18.14 -3.37 -6.70
CA VAL A 84 18.62 -4.76 -6.74
C VAL A 84 19.88 -4.79 -7.57
N ARG A 85 21.00 -5.14 -6.95
CA ARG A 85 22.32 -5.22 -7.60
C ARG A 85 22.47 -6.55 -8.32
N CYS A 86 23.35 -6.63 -9.31
CA CYS A 86 23.46 -7.81 -10.20
C CYS A 86 23.85 -9.11 -9.47
N TRP A 87 24.50 -9.03 -8.32
CA TRP A 87 24.87 -10.18 -7.49
C TRP A 87 23.79 -10.57 -6.47
N GLU A 88 22.74 -9.78 -6.32
CA GLU A 88 21.66 -10.07 -5.37
C GLU A 88 20.63 -11.03 -5.99
N SER A 89 19.99 -11.83 -5.15
CA SER A 89 18.97 -12.77 -5.62
C SER A 89 17.79 -12.03 -6.26
N PRO A 90 17.37 -12.43 -7.47
CA PRO A 90 16.16 -11.90 -8.11
C PRO A 90 14.88 -12.06 -7.25
N ASN A 91 14.88 -12.98 -6.29
CA ASN A 91 13.74 -13.24 -5.40
C ASN A 91 13.36 -12.02 -4.54
N ILE A 92 14.29 -11.08 -4.30
CA ILE A 92 14.01 -9.83 -3.58
C ILE A 92 12.89 -9.05 -4.29
N TYR A 93 12.94 -8.97 -5.61
CA TYR A 93 11.91 -8.28 -6.39
C TYR A 93 10.54 -8.97 -6.26
N GLY A 94 10.51 -10.31 -6.36
CA GLY A 94 9.27 -11.09 -6.16
C GLY A 94 8.69 -10.94 -4.76
N GLN A 95 9.53 -10.78 -3.73
CA GLN A 95 9.06 -10.48 -2.37
C GLN A 95 8.42 -9.09 -2.28
N HIS A 96 9.05 -8.06 -2.84
CA HIS A 96 8.49 -6.71 -2.86
C HIS A 96 7.17 -6.64 -3.63
N ILE A 97 7.04 -7.39 -4.75
CA ILE A 97 5.75 -7.55 -5.44
C ILE A 97 4.70 -8.12 -4.48
N ARG A 98 4.98 -9.25 -3.83
CA ARG A 98 4.02 -9.90 -2.90
C ARG A 98 3.59 -8.97 -1.77
N GLN A 99 4.53 -8.23 -1.19
CA GLN A 99 4.25 -7.26 -0.14
C GLN A 99 3.41 -6.08 -0.64
N THR A 100 3.72 -5.54 -1.83
CA THR A 100 2.97 -4.44 -2.43
C THR A 100 1.57 -4.89 -2.87
N MET A 101 1.43 -6.09 -3.41
CA MET A 101 0.12 -6.66 -3.75
C MET A 101 -0.72 -6.95 -2.51
N ALA A 102 -0.12 -7.44 -1.42
CA ALA A 102 -0.81 -7.59 -0.14
C ALA A 102 -1.35 -6.24 0.37
N LEU A 103 -0.56 -5.17 0.19
CA LEU A 103 -0.96 -3.80 0.53
C LEU A 103 -2.11 -3.30 -0.33
N VAL A 104 -2.02 -3.42 -1.65
CA VAL A 104 -3.11 -3.03 -2.57
C VAL A 104 -4.39 -3.81 -2.26
N ASN A 105 -4.28 -5.12 -2.01
CA ASN A 105 -5.41 -5.94 -1.61
C ASN A 105 -6.00 -5.51 -0.27
N ARG A 106 -5.17 -5.09 0.69
CA ARG A 106 -5.64 -4.57 1.97
C ARG A 106 -6.38 -3.26 1.79
N ILE A 107 -5.85 -2.34 0.99
CA ILE A 107 -6.49 -1.05 0.69
C ILE A 107 -7.89 -1.29 0.08
N ASN A 108 -7.95 -2.11 -0.96
CA ASN A 108 -9.19 -2.46 -1.65
C ASN A 108 -10.26 -3.09 -0.74
N ARG A 109 -9.88 -3.67 0.41
CA ARG A 109 -10.80 -4.32 1.37
C ARG A 109 -11.17 -3.41 2.54
N SER A 110 -10.22 -2.65 3.06
CA SER A 110 -10.38 -1.92 4.32
C SER A 110 -10.86 -0.48 4.13
N PHE A 111 -10.63 0.13 2.97
CA PHE A 111 -10.91 1.55 2.74
C PHE A 111 -12.26 1.75 2.06
N THR A 112 -13.29 2.05 2.85
CA THR A 112 -14.68 2.15 2.38
C THR A 112 -15.07 3.54 1.87
N VAL A 113 -14.35 4.58 2.27
CA VAL A 113 -14.61 5.99 1.89
C VAL A 113 -13.55 6.57 0.96
N LEU A 114 -12.58 5.75 0.55
CA LEU A 114 -11.46 6.18 -0.28
C LEU A 114 -11.92 6.55 -1.69
N THR A 115 -11.52 7.74 -2.13
CA THR A 115 -11.89 8.29 -3.44
C THR A 115 -10.71 8.38 -4.41
N HIS A 116 -9.49 8.58 -3.90
CA HIS A 116 -8.31 8.82 -4.72
C HIS A 116 -7.04 8.24 -4.09
N VAL A 117 -6.17 7.66 -4.92
CA VAL A 117 -4.83 7.23 -4.51
C VAL A 117 -3.77 7.87 -5.42
N ASN A 118 -2.78 8.54 -4.86
CA ASN A 118 -1.59 8.94 -5.62
C ASN A 118 -0.42 8.05 -5.24
N VAL A 119 0.32 7.60 -6.25
CA VAL A 119 1.51 6.77 -6.07
C VAL A 119 2.70 7.48 -6.69
N ARG A 120 3.72 7.74 -5.87
CA ARG A 120 4.99 8.32 -6.31
C ARG A 120 6.09 7.32 -6.10
N LEU A 121 6.82 7.02 -7.17
CA LEU A 121 7.94 6.09 -7.14
C LEU A 121 9.25 6.86 -7.35
N GLU A 122 10.18 6.68 -6.42
CA GLU A 122 11.56 7.06 -6.66
C GLU A 122 12.22 6.01 -7.56
N ILE A 123 12.89 6.44 -8.63
CA ILE A 123 13.61 5.54 -9.51
C ILE A 123 15.06 6.01 -9.72
N ASP A 124 15.95 5.03 -9.83
CA ASP A 124 17.24 5.18 -10.48
C ASP A 124 17.04 4.89 -11.97
N TYR A 125 17.42 5.84 -12.84
CA TYR A 125 17.28 5.72 -14.28
C TYR A 125 17.99 4.45 -14.83
N ALA A 126 19.05 3.99 -14.16
CA ALA A 126 19.78 2.79 -14.54
C ALA A 126 19.06 1.49 -14.15
N ASN A 127 18.00 1.53 -13.32
CA ASN A 127 17.37 0.34 -12.77
C ASN A 127 15.85 0.28 -13.02
N PHE A 128 15.47 -0.10 -14.24
CA PHE A 128 14.08 -0.29 -14.63
C PHE A 128 13.31 -1.32 -13.78
N GLN A 129 13.98 -2.20 -13.03
CA GLN A 129 13.29 -3.17 -12.14
C GLN A 129 12.48 -2.45 -11.06
N GLN A 130 12.94 -1.29 -10.59
CA GLN A 130 12.24 -0.49 -9.59
C GLN A 130 10.85 -0.07 -10.11
N MET A 131 10.78 0.36 -11.37
CA MET A 131 9.54 0.78 -12.03
C MET A 131 8.49 -0.32 -12.07
N LYS A 132 8.91 -1.58 -12.15
CA LYS A 132 7.98 -2.70 -12.18
C LYS A 132 7.17 -2.86 -10.89
N LEU A 133 7.62 -2.35 -9.74
CA LEU A 133 6.80 -2.35 -8.51
C LEU A 133 5.55 -1.49 -8.64
N ALA A 134 5.58 -0.47 -9.49
CA ALA A 134 4.41 0.37 -9.74
C ALA A 134 3.25 -0.41 -10.38
N ALA A 135 3.54 -1.53 -11.08
CA ALA A 135 2.52 -2.36 -11.71
C ALA A 135 1.52 -2.94 -10.70
N CYS A 136 1.93 -3.17 -9.44
CA CYS A 136 1.05 -3.67 -8.39
C CYS A 136 -0.15 -2.73 -8.14
N PHE A 137 0.04 -1.42 -8.29
CA PHE A 137 -1.01 -0.41 -8.02
C PHE A 137 -2.08 -0.36 -9.10
N ILE A 138 -1.87 -1.02 -10.25
CA ILE A 138 -2.91 -1.20 -11.27
C ILE A 138 -4.12 -1.99 -10.71
N ALA A 139 -3.91 -2.83 -9.70
CA ALA A 139 -4.99 -3.58 -9.04
C ALA A 139 -5.86 -2.74 -8.09
N LEU A 140 -5.59 -1.46 -7.89
CA LEU A 140 -6.45 -0.58 -7.09
C LEU A 140 -7.83 -0.44 -7.75
N LYS A 141 -8.89 -0.59 -6.97
CA LYS A 141 -10.30 -0.51 -7.43
C LYS A 141 -10.87 0.91 -7.42
N VAL A 142 -10.12 1.86 -6.88
CA VAL A 142 -10.46 3.27 -6.79
C VAL A 142 -9.66 4.04 -7.84
N TYR A 143 -10.04 5.27 -8.14
CA TYR A 143 -9.22 6.13 -8.99
C TYR A 143 -7.80 6.27 -8.42
N TRP A 144 -6.80 6.11 -9.28
CA TRP A 144 -5.41 6.22 -8.92
C TRP A 144 -4.60 7.00 -9.95
N LYS A 145 -3.55 7.66 -9.47
CA LYS A 145 -2.51 8.29 -10.30
C LYS A 145 -1.16 7.71 -9.96
N LEU A 146 -0.35 7.50 -10.99
CA LEU A 146 1.00 7.01 -10.85
C LEU A 146 1.98 8.05 -11.39
N SER A 147 3.03 8.32 -10.62
CA SER A 147 4.09 9.24 -11.01
C SER A 147 5.44 8.73 -10.53
N TYR A 148 6.52 9.20 -11.13
CA TYR A 148 7.87 8.88 -10.71
C TYR A 148 8.78 10.10 -10.73
N TYR A 149 9.82 10.06 -9.92
CA TYR A 149 10.90 11.04 -9.96
C TYR A 149 12.25 10.32 -9.83
N VAL A 150 13.30 10.97 -10.33
CA VAL A 150 14.67 10.48 -10.18
C VAL A 150 15.31 11.26 -9.05
N ASP A 151 16.06 10.59 -8.18
CA ASP A 151 16.77 11.27 -7.10
C ASP A 151 17.72 12.35 -7.67
N GLY A 152 17.75 13.52 -7.04
CA GLY A 152 18.45 14.71 -7.55
C GLY A 152 17.74 15.47 -8.69
N ILE A 153 16.58 15.00 -9.17
CA ILE A 153 15.77 15.68 -10.18
C ILE A 153 14.49 16.24 -9.55
N SER A 154 14.23 17.53 -9.75
CA SER A 154 13.16 18.27 -9.06
C SER A 154 11.76 18.15 -9.69
N TYR A 155 11.61 17.43 -10.81
CA TYR A 155 10.32 17.29 -11.49
C TYR A 155 9.71 15.89 -11.31
N LEU A 156 8.42 15.89 -10.96
CA LEU A 156 7.60 14.69 -10.90
C LEU A 156 7.04 14.39 -12.30
N ASN A 157 7.22 13.16 -12.76
CA ASN A 157 6.73 12.69 -14.05
C ASN A 157 5.47 11.87 -13.85
N GLU A 158 4.32 12.39 -14.26
CA GLU A 158 3.06 11.63 -14.27
C GLU A 158 3.10 10.58 -15.40
N ILE A 159 2.71 9.34 -15.10
CA ILE A 159 2.63 8.28 -16.09
C ILE A 159 1.23 8.32 -16.71
N ASP A 160 1.15 8.88 -17.91
CA ASP A 160 -0.10 8.94 -18.67
C ASP A 160 -0.64 7.53 -18.98
N ALA A 161 -1.97 7.38 -18.92
CA ALA A 161 -2.66 6.11 -19.10
C ALA A 161 -2.46 5.49 -20.50
N HIS A 162 -2.22 6.30 -21.52
CA HIS A 162 -2.02 5.86 -22.91
C HIS A 162 -0.54 5.73 -23.29
N SER A 163 0.36 6.13 -22.40
CA SER A 163 1.81 6.10 -22.61
C SER A 163 2.34 4.68 -22.86
N HIS A 164 3.46 4.60 -23.59
CA HIS A 164 4.17 3.33 -23.78
C HIS A 164 4.61 2.71 -22.45
N LEU A 165 4.97 3.55 -21.46
CA LEU A 165 5.34 3.08 -20.14
C LEU A 165 4.17 2.41 -19.41
N MET A 166 2.98 3.01 -19.44
CA MET A 166 1.78 2.40 -18.86
C MET A 166 1.47 1.05 -19.50
N ARG A 167 1.55 0.92 -20.83
CA ARG A 167 1.35 -0.38 -21.52
C ARG A 167 2.34 -1.45 -21.03
N ARG A 168 3.61 -1.08 -20.83
CA ARG A 168 4.62 -1.99 -20.27
C ARG A 168 4.29 -2.37 -18.83
N LEU A 169 3.82 -1.44 -18.01
CA LEU A 169 3.38 -1.72 -16.64
C LEU A 169 2.17 -2.65 -16.60
N CYS A 170 1.20 -2.50 -17.51
CA CYS A 170 0.09 -3.45 -17.64
C CYS A 170 0.60 -4.86 -17.97
N GLY A 171 1.55 -4.99 -18.90
CA GLY A 171 2.16 -6.28 -19.22
C GLY A 171 2.94 -6.90 -18.04
N VAL A 172 3.58 -6.07 -17.21
CA VAL A 172 4.20 -6.52 -15.95
C VAL A 172 3.13 -6.98 -14.96
N TYR A 173 2.03 -6.23 -14.82
CA TYR A 173 0.93 -6.56 -13.93
C TYR A 173 0.31 -7.93 -14.28
N ASP A 174 -0.02 -8.15 -15.56
CA ASP A 174 -0.60 -9.41 -16.03
C ASP A 174 0.36 -10.61 -15.85
N ARG A 175 1.68 -10.40 -15.94
CA ARG A 175 2.68 -11.47 -15.79
C ARG A 175 3.04 -11.76 -14.33
N ASP A 176 3.28 -10.72 -13.55
CA ASP A 176 3.98 -10.81 -12.25
C ASP A 176 3.04 -10.60 -11.05
N CYS A 177 1.89 -9.94 -11.23
CA CYS A 177 1.02 -9.50 -10.13
C CYS A 177 -0.36 -10.17 -10.14
N LYS A 178 -0.87 -10.50 -11.32
CA LYS A 178 -2.16 -11.15 -11.54
C LYS A 178 -1.98 -12.67 -11.49
N VAL A 179 -1.87 -13.19 -10.27
CA VAL A 179 -1.77 -14.63 -9.98
C VAL A 179 -2.98 -15.07 -9.18
#